data_AF-A0A7C0WFP0-F1
#
_entry.id   AF-A0A7C0WFP0-F1
#
_cell.length_a   1.000
_cell.length_b   1.000
_cell.length_c   1.000
_cell.angle_alpha   90.00
_cell.angle_beta   90.00
_cell.angle_gamma   90.00
#
_symmetry.space_group_name_H-M   'P 1'
#
loop_
_entity.id
_entity.type
_entity.pdbx_description
1 polymer ?
#
loop_
_entity_poly.entity_id
_entity_poly.type
_entity_poly.pdbx_seq_one_letter_code
_entity_poly.pdbx_strand_id
1 'polypeptide(L)'
;MIPDSRSQDILFSIPKFSLDKEGVEGFLDELHGSHEEFKGCFSRSESRDHFFRYTVGQFSKLERKSIEPIALNIQGGNVRSM
;
A
#
# COMPACT_ATOMS: atom_id res chain seq x y z
N MET A 1 -23.40 -21.40 -12.67
CA MET A 1 -23.83 -21.64 -11.29
C MET A 1 -22.80 -21.00 -10.37
N ILE A 2 -23.20 -20.02 -9.57
CA ILE A 2 -22.32 -19.40 -8.56
C ILE A 2 -22.31 -20.33 -7.33
N PRO A 3 -21.16 -20.58 -6.66
CA PRO A 3 -21.12 -21.39 -5.46
C PRO A 3 -22.01 -20.80 -4.35
N ASP A 4 -22.68 -21.65 -3.57
CA ASP A 4 -23.61 -21.22 -2.50
C ASP A 4 -22.98 -20.26 -1.48
N SER A 5 -21.66 -20.36 -1.28
CA SER A 5 -20.88 -19.42 -0.45
C SER A 5 -20.91 -17.97 -0.92
N ARG A 6 -21.27 -17.73 -2.19
CA ARG A 6 -21.45 -16.40 -2.80
C ARG A 6 -22.92 -16.06 -3.06
N SER A 7 -23.84 -16.98 -2.75
CA SER A 7 -25.29 -16.81 -2.89
C SER A 7 -25.97 -16.49 -1.55
N GLN A 8 -25.27 -16.71 -0.45
CA GLN A 8 -25.70 -16.31 0.89
C GLN A 8 -25.26 -14.87 1.15
N ASP A 9 -26.18 -14.00 1.60
CA ASP A 9 -25.88 -12.69 2.18
C ASP A 9 -25.14 -12.86 3.52
N ILE A 10 -23.93 -13.41 3.46
CA ILE A 10 -23.02 -13.45 4.60
C ILE A 10 -22.54 -12.01 4.78
N LEU A 11 -23.28 -11.26 5.60
CA LEU A 11 -22.84 -9.96 6.10
C LEU A 11 -21.61 -10.19 6.97
N PHE A 12 -20.43 -10.15 6.36
CA PHE A 12 -19.19 -10.08 7.12
C PHE A 12 -19.25 -8.83 7.99
N SER A 13 -19.05 -9.00 9.30
CA SER A 13 -18.94 -7.85 10.20
C SER A 13 -17.71 -7.06 9.78
N ILE A 14 -17.92 -5.84 9.28
CA ILE A 14 -16.83 -4.93 8.96
C ILE A 14 -16.18 -4.54 10.30
N PRO A 15 -14.88 -4.84 10.50
CA PRO A 15 -14.18 -4.43 11.71
C PRO A 15 -14.33 -2.92 11.90
N LYS A 16 -14.80 -2.50 13.07
CA LYS A 16 -14.85 -1.08 13.42
C LYS A 16 -13.44 -0.64 13.76
N PHE A 17 -12.89 0.26 12.95
CA PHE A 17 -11.59 0.87 13.20
C PHE A 17 -11.79 2.28 13.77
N SER A 18 -11.18 2.58 14.91
CA SER A 18 -11.07 3.96 15.41
C SER A 18 -9.77 4.55 14.88
N LEU A 19 -9.88 5.65 14.11
CA LEU A 19 -8.72 6.42 13.70
C LEU A 19 -8.43 7.47 14.79
N ASP A 20 -7.36 7.29 15.54
CA ASP A 20 -6.87 8.29 16.50
C ASP A 20 -5.73 9.11 15.87
N LYS A 21 -5.34 10.17 16.58
CA LYS A 21 -4.34 11.12 16.08
C LYS A 21 -2.98 10.44 15.98
N GLU A 22 -2.65 9.61 16.97
CA GLU A 22 -1.41 8.85 17.08
C GLU A 22 -1.25 7.87 15.90
N GLY A 23 -2.31 7.15 15.52
CA GLY A 23 -2.33 6.24 14.38
C GLY A 23 -2.16 6.95 13.04
N VAL A 24 -2.45 8.26 12.97
CA VAL A 24 -2.10 9.09 11.80
C VAL A 24 -0.66 9.60 11.91
N GLU A 25 -0.24 10.04 13.09
CA GLU A 25 1.06 10.68 13.34
C GLU A 25 2.27 9.73 13.35
N GLY A 26 2.08 8.41 13.40
CA GLY A 26 3.15 7.42 13.25
C GLY A 26 3.10 6.59 11.97
N PHE A 27 2.07 6.80 11.12
CA PHE A 27 1.73 5.86 10.05
C PHE A 27 2.87 5.57 9.08
N LEU A 28 3.66 6.58 8.70
CA LEU A 28 4.77 6.39 7.76
C LEU A 28 5.91 5.55 8.36
N ASP A 29 6.16 5.68 9.66
CA ASP A 29 7.19 4.90 10.35
C ASP A 29 6.73 3.44 10.51
N GLU A 30 5.45 3.23 10.85
CA GLU A 30 4.84 1.89 10.88
C GLU A 30 4.83 1.25 9.50
N LEU A 31 4.52 2.01 8.46
CA LEU A 31 4.54 1.55 7.07
C LEU A 31 5.95 1.12 6.66
N HIS A 32 6.98 1.89 7.05
CA HIS A 32 8.37 1.54 6.82
C HIS A 32 8.78 0.28 7.60
N GLY A 33 8.42 0.18 8.89
CA GLY A 33 8.67 -1.01 9.70
C GLY A 33 8.02 -2.27 9.12
N SER A 34 6.75 -2.15 8.73
CA SER A 34 6.01 -3.22 8.03
C SER A 34 6.72 -3.63 6.74
N HIS A 35 7.16 -2.68 5.92
CA HIS A 35 7.89 -2.97 4.69
C HIS A 35 9.22 -3.70 4.95
N GLU A 36 9.97 -3.31 5.99
CA GLU A 36 11.23 -3.96 6.36
C GLU A 36 11.04 -5.42 6.83
N GLU A 37 9.95 -5.75 7.51
CA GLU A 37 9.63 -7.16 7.88
C GLU A 37 9.52 -8.07 6.64
N PHE A 38 9.06 -7.55 5.50
CA PHE A 38 8.93 -8.29 4.25
C PHE A 38 10.15 -8.16 3.33
N LYS A 39 11.27 -7.63 3.82
CA LYS A 39 12.51 -7.47 3.03
C LYS A 39 12.96 -8.79 2.38
N GLY A 40 12.78 -9.92 3.05
CA GLY A 40 13.13 -11.25 2.53
C GLY A 40 12.29 -11.73 1.34
N CYS A 41 11.15 -11.09 1.05
CA CYS A 41 10.31 -11.44 -0.08
C CYS A 41 10.84 -10.92 -1.44
N PHE A 42 11.83 -10.02 -1.42
CA PHE A 42 12.37 -9.42 -2.63
C PHE A 42 13.70 -10.08 -3.02
N SER A 43 13.80 -10.50 -4.28
CA SER A 43 15.05 -11.05 -4.84
C SER A 43 16.10 -9.97 -5.14
N ARG A 44 15.69 -8.69 -5.26
CA ARG A 44 16.55 -7.55 -5.56
C ARG A 44 16.19 -6.34 -4.72
N SER A 45 17.19 -5.59 -4.25
CA SER A 45 17.00 -4.35 -3.49
C SER A 45 16.23 -3.28 -4.27
N GLU A 46 16.44 -3.18 -5.58
CA GLU A 46 15.75 -2.21 -6.44
C GLU A 46 14.23 -2.43 -6.44
N SER A 47 13.80 -3.69 -6.61
CA SER A 47 12.37 -4.05 -6.58
C SER A 47 11.72 -3.76 -5.23
N ARG A 48 12.47 -3.95 -4.15
CA ARG A 48 12.04 -3.63 -2.79
C ARG A 48 11.83 -2.13 -2.62
N ASP A 49 12.79 -1.32 -3.06
CA ASP A 49 12.74 0.14 -2.92
C ASP A 49 11.64 0.74 -3.82
N HIS A 50 11.44 0.18 -5.02
CA HIS A 50 10.34 0.56 -5.92
C HIS A 50 8.97 0.24 -5.33
N PHE A 51 8.82 -0.94 -4.73
CA PHE A 51 7.58 -1.30 -4.03
C PHE A 51 7.29 -0.34 -2.87
N PHE A 52 8.30 0.03 -2.07
CA PHE A 52 8.10 0.99 -0.99
C PHE A 52 7.60 2.34 -1.52
N ARG A 53 8.26 2.88 -2.55
CA ARG A 53 7.87 4.16 -3.19
C ARG A 53 6.45 4.09 -3.76
N TYR A 54 6.10 2.98 -4.39
CA TYR A 54 4.74 2.76 -4.89
C TYR A 54 3.73 2.80 -3.74
N THR A 55 3.98 2.07 -2.66
CA THR A 55 3.09 2.02 -1.49
C THR A 55 2.93 3.39 -0.84
N VAL A 56 4.00 4.17 -0.66
CA VAL A 56 3.91 5.56 -0.19
C VAL A 56 3.04 6.40 -1.13
N GLY A 57 3.20 6.22 -2.45
CA GLY A 57 2.38 6.87 -3.47
C GLY A 57 0.89 6.55 -3.37
N GLN A 58 0.52 5.33 -2.96
CA GLN A 58 -0.87 4.95 -2.73
C GLN A 58 -1.53 5.76 -1.60
N PHE A 59 -0.76 6.24 -0.63
CA PHE A 59 -1.26 7.10 0.46
C PHE A 59 -1.16 8.59 0.16
N SER A 60 -0.65 8.97 -1.01
CA SER A 60 -0.57 10.37 -1.42
C SER A 60 -1.95 11.01 -1.69
N LYS A 61 -1.95 12.33 -1.83
CA LYS A 61 -3.12 13.13 -2.24
C LYS A 61 -3.31 13.17 -3.77
N LEU A 62 -2.59 12.34 -4.54
CA LEU A 62 -2.74 12.29 -5.99
C LEU A 62 -4.13 11.76 -6.36
N GLU A 63 -4.78 12.44 -7.31
CA GLU A 63 -6.06 12.02 -7.90
C GLU A 63 -5.95 10.66 -8.59
N ARG A 64 -4.85 10.44 -9.34
CA ARG A 64 -4.57 9.19 -10.02
C ARG A 64 -3.35 8.53 -9.40
N LYS A 65 -3.54 7.35 -8.80
CA LYS A 65 -2.52 6.58 -8.08
C LYS A 65 -2.02 5.38 -8.88
N SER A 66 -1.73 5.62 -10.16
CA SER A 66 -1.01 4.64 -11.00
C SER A 66 0.49 4.89 -10.93
N ILE A 67 1.30 3.93 -11.38
CA ILE A 67 2.77 3.97 -11.32
C ILE A 67 3.33 5.28 -11.88
N GLU A 68 2.92 5.69 -13.08
CA GLU A 68 3.46 6.89 -13.73
C GLU A 68 3.21 8.19 -12.94
N PRO A 69 1.96 8.57 -12.57
CA PRO A 69 1.71 9.71 -11.70
C PRO A 69 2.49 9.68 -10.39
N ILE A 70 2.60 8.51 -9.75
CA ILE A 70 3.33 8.36 -8.50
C ILE A 70 4.83 8.61 -8.73
N ALA A 71 5.42 7.97 -9.72
CA ALA A 71 6.84 8.07 -10.03
C ALA A 71 7.26 9.49 -10.42
N LEU A 72 6.36 10.26 -11.07
CA LEU A 72 6.60 11.67 -11.40
C LEU A 72 6.56 12.62 -10.19
N ASN A 73 5.93 12.21 -9.08
CA ASN A 73 5.68 13.08 -7.92
C ASN A 73 6.39 12.63 -6.63
N ILE A 74 7.16 11.54 -6.68
CA ILE A 74 7.95 11.03 -5.54
C ILE A 74 9.44 11.24 -5.78
N GLN A 75 10.15 11.62 -4.72
CA GLN A 75 11.60 11.76 -4.76
C GLN A 75 12.28 10.42 -5.12
N GLY A 76 13.10 10.45 -6.17
CA GLY A 76 13.77 9.27 -6.71
C GLY A 76 12.86 8.33 -7.50
N GLY A 77 11.60 8.68 -7.75
CA GLY A 77 10.72 7.92 -8.63
C GLY A 77 11.24 7.85 -10.07
N ASN A 78 11.00 6.71 -10.73
CA ASN A 78 11.33 6.53 -12.14
C ASN A 78 10.27 5.63 -12.78
N VAL A 79 9.59 6.18 -13.80
CA VAL A 79 8.44 5.56 -14.48
C VAL A 79 8.78 4.22 -15.15
N ARG A 80 10.05 4.01 -15.52
CA ARG A 80 10.48 2.78 -16.21
C ARG A 80 10.95 1.69 -15.26
N SER A 81 11.28 2.04 -14.03
CA SER A 81 11.84 1.11 -13.06
C SER A 81 10.84 0.69 -11.98
N MET A 82 9.91 1.59 -11.63
CA MET A 82 8.71 1.27 -10.85
C MET A 82 7.60 0.70 -11.72
#